data_AF-A0A087MML9-F1
#
_entry.id   AF-A0A087MML9-F1
#
_cell.length_a   1.000
_cell.length_b   1.000
_cell.length_c   1.000
_cell.angle_alpha   90.00
_cell.angle_beta   90.00
_cell.angle_gamma   90.00
#
_symmetry.space_group_name_H-M   'P 1'
#
loop_
_entity.id
_entity.type
_entity.pdbx_description
1 polymer ?
#
loop_
_entity_poly.entity_id
_entity_poly.type
_entity_poly.pdbx_seq_one_letter_code
_entity_poly.pdbx_strand_id
1 'polypeptide(L)'
;MRSLDDFLVLAELDDPAPIAPLFRRTWGAEPPAFEFHAAALHRREDGSLLPLSYLHLWLRDDTCLLGGACTDGPAIAAMPPVQRERLRAAGGAMLQVTRYAIGRYGDRCDGFFGHCGDNRSWAVLARAGFEPTPHPNRIVHWHRPLPAERKQALLQRVLAFGIF
;
A
#
# COMPACT_ATOMS: atom_id res chain seq x y z
N MET A 1 -10.59 18.31 8.19
CA MET A 1 -10.10 16.92 8.22
C MET A 1 -9.52 16.69 9.61
N ARG A 2 -10.09 15.81 10.43
CA ARG A 2 -9.48 15.51 11.75
C ARG A 2 -8.24 14.66 11.48
N SER A 3 -7.06 15.17 11.80
CA SER A 3 -5.78 14.45 11.65
C SER A 3 -5.85 13.11 12.38
N LEU A 4 -5.12 12.09 11.91
CA LEU A 4 -5.01 10.78 12.55
C LEU A 4 -3.71 10.63 13.34
N ASP A 5 -2.88 11.68 13.37
CA ASP A 5 -1.47 11.61 13.77
C ASP A 5 -1.27 11.30 15.27
N ASP A 6 -2.34 11.44 16.07
CA ASP A 6 -2.38 11.08 17.48
C ASP A 6 -2.37 9.56 17.72
N PHE A 7 -2.85 8.75 16.76
CA PHE A 7 -2.92 7.29 16.92
C PHE A 7 -2.47 6.49 15.70
N LEU A 8 -2.33 7.09 14.52
CA LEU A 8 -1.88 6.43 13.30
C LEU A 8 -0.48 6.91 12.93
N VAL A 9 0.46 5.98 12.84
CA VAL A 9 1.83 6.23 12.39
C VAL A 9 1.99 5.61 11.01
N LEU A 10 2.37 6.41 10.02
CA LEU A 10 2.73 5.96 8.69
C LEU A 10 4.24 5.97 8.58
N ALA A 11 4.85 4.82 8.30
CA ALA A 11 6.29 4.67 8.35
C ALA A 11 6.81 3.71 7.27
N GLU A 12 8.05 3.96 6.87
CA GLU A 12 8.91 2.98 6.23
C GLU A 12 9.57 2.14 7.34
N LEU A 13 9.60 0.82 7.17
CA LEU A 13 10.26 -0.10 8.08
C LEU A 13 11.57 -0.56 7.47
N ASP A 14 12.66 -0.46 8.21
CA ASP A 14 13.95 -1.01 7.79
C ASP A 14 13.95 -2.56 7.82
N ASP A 15 13.15 -3.14 8.71
CA ASP A 15 12.98 -4.58 8.89
C ASP A 15 11.49 -4.96 8.83
N PRO A 16 11.07 -5.89 7.96
CA PRO A 16 9.68 -6.35 7.88
C PRO A 16 9.28 -7.32 9.00
N ALA A 17 10.17 -7.71 9.91
CA ALA A 17 9.87 -8.63 11.02
C ALA A 17 8.60 -8.29 11.83
N PRO A 18 8.29 -7.01 12.15
CA PRO A 18 7.05 -6.65 12.84
C PRO A 18 5.78 -6.97 12.03
N ILE A 19 5.88 -7.04 10.70
CA ILE A 19 4.77 -7.33 9.77
C ILE A 19 4.62 -8.83 9.51
N ALA A 20 5.67 -9.62 9.69
CA ALA A 20 5.70 -11.04 9.34
C ALA A 20 4.48 -11.86 9.85
N PRO A 21 4.00 -11.69 11.10
CA PRO A 21 2.81 -12.41 11.56
C PRO A 21 1.53 -12.07 10.78
N LEU A 22 1.35 -10.80 10.39
CA LEU A 22 0.23 -10.37 9.56
C LEU A 22 0.40 -10.90 8.13
N PHE A 23 1.59 -10.77 7.56
CA PHE A 23 1.88 -11.20 6.20
C PHE A 23 1.67 -12.72 6.02
N ARG A 24 2.18 -13.55 6.95
CA ARG A 24 1.97 -15.00 6.95
C ARG A 24 0.50 -15.38 7.02
N ARG A 25 -0.28 -14.70 7.86
CA ARG A 25 -1.74 -14.94 7.95
C ARG A 25 -2.49 -14.61 6.68
N THR A 26 -2.08 -13.55 5.96
CA THR A 26 -2.77 -13.12 4.73
C THR A 26 -2.32 -13.93 3.52
N TRP A 27 -1.02 -14.21 3.40
CA TRP A 27 -0.41 -14.71 2.17
C TRP A 27 0.22 -16.10 2.30
N GLY A 28 0.33 -16.65 3.50
CA GLY A 28 0.98 -17.95 3.73
C GLY A 28 2.49 -17.95 3.47
N ALA A 29 3.12 -16.78 3.40
CA ALA A 29 4.53 -16.58 3.08
C ALA A 29 5.19 -15.58 4.04
N GLU A 30 6.52 -15.44 3.96
CA GLU A 30 7.24 -14.34 4.62
C GLU A 30 7.15 -13.05 3.78
N PRO A 31 7.18 -11.87 4.40
CA PRO A 31 7.30 -10.62 3.66
C PRO A 31 8.63 -10.64 2.88
N PRO A 32 8.69 -10.02 1.69
CA PRO A 32 9.95 -9.88 0.96
C PRO A 32 11.03 -9.25 1.85
N ALA A 33 12.30 -9.66 1.70
CA ALA A 33 13.43 -9.11 2.45
C ALA A 33 14.08 -7.87 1.78
N PHE A 34 13.41 -7.35 0.76
CA PHE A 34 13.77 -6.19 -0.06
C PHE A 34 12.45 -5.53 -0.48
N GLU A 35 12.42 -4.40 -1.19
CA GLU A 35 13.36 -3.29 -1.00
C GLU A 35 12.78 -2.36 0.06
N PHE A 36 11.50 -1.99 -0.06
CA PHE A 36 10.86 -1.03 0.82
C PHE A 36 9.57 -1.59 1.44
N HIS A 37 9.37 -1.23 2.70
CA HIS A 37 8.30 -1.72 3.55
C HIS A 37 7.50 -0.55 4.10
N ALA A 38 6.33 -0.25 3.53
CA ALA A 38 5.47 0.81 4.05
C ALA A 38 4.42 0.21 4.98
N ALA A 39 4.23 0.81 6.16
CA ALA A 39 3.28 0.34 7.16
C ALA A 39 2.42 1.47 7.72
N ALA A 40 1.17 1.13 8.02
CA ALA A 40 0.32 1.87 8.93
C ALA A 40 0.31 1.16 10.28
N LEU A 41 0.72 1.86 11.32
CA LEU A 41 0.85 1.36 12.69
C LEU A 41 -0.10 2.11 13.62
N HIS A 42 -0.78 1.39 14.51
CA HIS A 42 -1.57 1.95 15.59
C HIS A 42 -0.66 2.22 16.79
N ARG A 43 -0.58 3.49 17.21
CA ARG A 43 0.02 3.90 18.47
C ARG A 43 -0.99 3.75 19.59
N ARG A 44 -0.74 2.81 20.50
CA ARG A 44 -1.53 2.58 21.71
C ARG A 44 -1.14 3.57 22.82
N GLU A 45 -1.97 3.66 23.85
CA GLU A 45 -1.74 4.52 25.02
C GLU A 45 -0.45 4.19 25.77
N ASP A 46 -0.04 2.92 25.77
CA ASP A 46 1.24 2.46 26.33
C ASP A 46 2.46 2.77 25.43
N GLY A 47 2.25 3.46 24.31
CA GLY A 47 3.27 3.82 23.32
C GLY A 47 3.63 2.70 22.34
N SER A 48 3.11 1.48 22.52
CA SER A 48 3.38 0.37 21.61
C SER A 48 2.79 0.63 20.22
N LEU A 49 3.47 0.08 19.19
CA LEU A 49 3.07 0.18 17.80
C LEU A 49 2.59 -1.16 17.29
N LEU A 50 1.35 -1.21 16.78
CA LEU A 50 0.79 -2.41 16.18
C LEU A 50 0.53 -2.25 14.68
N PRO A 51 0.92 -3.22 13.84
CA PRO A 51 0.56 -3.25 12.43
C PRO A 51 -0.95 -3.23 12.20
N LEU A 52 -1.42 -2.24 11.44
CA LEU A 52 -2.78 -2.19 10.92
C LEU A 52 -2.83 -2.53 9.43
N SER A 53 -1.85 -2.06 8.65
CA SER A 53 -1.76 -2.37 7.23
C SER A 53 -0.32 -2.24 6.74
N TYR A 54 0.00 -2.96 5.67
CA TYR A 54 1.32 -3.00 5.07
C TYR A 54 1.24 -3.04 3.55
N LEU A 55 2.25 -2.47 2.90
CA LEU A 55 2.53 -2.55 1.48
C LEU A 55 4.02 -2.83 1.27
N HIS A 56 4.29 -3.74 0.35
CA HIS A 56 5.63 -3.91 -0.19
C HIS A 56 5.79 -3.02 -1.42
N LEU A 57 6.95 -2.37 -1.55
CA LEU A 57 7.32 -1.64 -2.75
C LEU A 57 8.64 -2.14 -3.31
N TRP A 58 8.66 -2.27 -4.63
CA TRP A 58 9.84 -2.68 -5.39
C TRP A 58 10.10 -1.67 -6.51
N LEU A 59 11.20 -0.92 -6.40
CA LEU A 59 11.53 0.11 -7.38
C LEU A 59 12.38 -0.50 -8.49
N ARG A 60 11.96 -0.22 -9.74
CA ARG A 60 12.59 -0.71 -10.96
C ARG A 60 12.63 0.41 -11.97
N ASP A 61 13.80 1.04 -12.04
CA ASP A 61 14.10 2.22 -12.87
C ASP A 61 13.09 3.35 -12.63
N ASP A 62 12.16 3.53 -13.56
CA ASP A 62 11.11 4.54 -13.61
C ASP A 62 9.74 3.97 -13.21
N THR A 63 9.69 2.76 -12.64
CA THR A 63 8.45 2.12 -12.18
C THR A 63 8.57 1.69 -10.73
N CYS A 64 7.44 1.73 -10.01
CA CYS A 64 7.32 1.14 -8.69
C CYS A 64 6.28 0.02 -8.74
N LEU A 65 6.65 -1.19 -8.36
CA LEU A 65 5.70 -2.29 -8.18
C LEU A 65 5.23 -2.27 -6.72
N LEU A 66 3.92 -2.29 -6.53
CA LEU A 66 3.26 -2.30 -5.24
C LEU A 66 2.54 -3.64 -5.09
N GLY A 67 2.89 -4.37 -4.04
CA GLY A 67 2.42 -5.74 -3.80
C GLY A 67 2.27 -6.06 -2.32
N GLY A 68 1.86 -7.30 -2.04
CA GLY A 68 1.82 -7.84 -0.68
C GLY A 68 0.85 -7.12 0.28
N ALA A 69 -0.11 -6.36 -0.25
CA ALA A 69 -0.99 -5.53 0.55
C ALA A 69 -1.79 -6.34 1.57
N CYS A 70 -1.63 -6.05 2.87
CA CYS A 70 -2.40 -6.72 3.91
C CYS A 70 -2.93 -5.72 4.94
N THR A 71 -4.03 -6.08 5.59
CA THR A 71 -4.70 -5.26 6.61
C THR A 71 -5.15 -6.15 7.75
N ASP A 72 -4.82 -5.77 8.98
CA ASP A 72 -5.22 -6.50 10.18
C ASP A 72 -6.62 -6.06 10.65
N GLY A 73 -7.65 -6.73 10.12
CA GLY A 73 -9.04 -6.51 10.50
C GLY A 73 -9.29 -6.67 12.01
N PRO A 74 -8.83 -7.76 12.65
CA PRO A 74 -8.90 -7.93 14.10
C PRO A 74 -8.25 -6.79 14.90
N ALA A 75 -7.05 -6.35 14.51
CA ALA A 75 -6.39 -5.23 15.19
C ALA A 75 -7.20 -3.93 15.07
N ILE A 76 -7.77 -3.65 13.89
CA ILE A 76 -8.65 -2.50 13.68
C ILE A 76 -9.93 -2.62 14.51
N ALA A 77 -10.51 -3.81 14.59
CA ALA A 77 -11.72 -4.05 15.39
C ALA A 77 -11.48 -3.81 16.89
N ALA A 78 -10.27 -4.13 17.38
CA ALA A 78 -9.85 -3.93 18.76
C ALA A 78 -9.49 -2.47 19.13
N MET A 79 -9.42 -1.55 18.15
CA MET A 79 -9.14 -0.13 18.44
C MET A 79 -10.26 0.52 19.26
N PRO A 80 -9.94 1.56 20.07
CA PRO A 80 -10.94 2.44 20.67
C PRO A 80 -11.98 2.90 19.63
N PRO A 81 -13.30 2.85 19.93
CA PRO A 81 -14.35 3.13 18.96
C PRO A 81 -14.18 4.47 18.22
N VAL A 82 -13.76 5.51 18.94
CA VAL A 82 -13.50 6.85 18.39
C VAL A 82 -12.38 6.83 17.36
N GLN A 83 -11.28 6.13 17.62
CA GLN A 83 -10.16 6.02 16.68
C GLN A 83 -10.54 5.18 15.46
N ARG A 84 -11.25 4.06 15.68
CA ARG A 84 -11.74 3.19 14.59
C ARG A 84 -12.68 3.96 13.65
N GLU A 85 -13.57 4.78 14.19
CA GLU A 85 -14.48 5.60 13.38
C GLU A 85 -13.73 6.69 12.60
N ARG A 86 -12.77 7.36 13.24
CA ARG A 86 -11.89 8.34 12.56
C ARG A 86 -11.10 7.69 11.42
N LEU A 87 -10.53 6.51 11.65
CA LEU A 87 -9.82 5.74 10.62
C LEU A 87 -10.75 5.35 9.47
N ARG A 88 -11.97 4.87 9.79
CA ARG A 88 -12.99 4.53 8.78
C ARG A 88 -13.40 5.76 7.96
N ALA A 89 -13.66 6.90 8.61
CA ALA A 89 -14.01 8.16 7.96
C ALA A 89 -12.89 8.67 7.04
N ALA A 90 -11.63 8.44 7.42
CA ALA A 90 -10.46 8.73 6.59
C ALA A 90 -10.24 7.71 5.46
N GLY A 91 -11.02 6.62 5.41
CA GLY A 91 -10.98 5.62 4.35
C GLY A 91 -10.18 4.35 4.67
N GLY A 92 -9.74 4.16 5.91
CA GLY A 92 -9.09 2.93 6.39
C GLY A 92 -7.56 2.95 6.28
N ALA A 93 -6.90 2.04 7.00
CA ALA A 93 -5.44 1.98 7.10
C ALA A 93 -4.74 1.75 5.75
N MET A 94 -5.27 0.86 4.90
CA MET A 94 -4.72 0.58 3.58
C MET A 94 -4.65 1.84 2.71
N LEU A 95 -5.72 2.65 2.69
CA LEU A 95 -5.73 3.90 1.92
C LEU A 95 -4.66 4.88 2.42
N GLN A 96 -4.49 4.97 3.74
CA GLN A 96 -3.50 5.87 4.34
C GLN A 96 -2.08 5.45 4.00
N VAL A 97 -1.74 4.17 4.13
CA VAL A 97 -0.40 3.67 3.77
C VAL A 97 -0.14 3.73 2.26
N THR A 98 -1.15 3.50 1.41
CA THR A 98 -1.00 3.69 -0.05
C THR A 98 -0.70 5.15 -0.41
N ARG A 99 -1.41 6.10 0.20
CA ARG A 99 -1.14 7.54 -0.04
C ARG A 99 0.22 7.96 0.48
N TYR A 100 0.61 7.46 1.65
CA TYR A 100 1.95 7.64 2.18
C TYR A 100 3.01 7.13 1.20
N ALA A 101 2.85 5.89 0.72
CA ALA A 101 3.74 5.28 -0.28
C ALA A 101 3.85 6.13 -1.55
N ILE A 102 2.71 6.53 -2.14
CA ILE A 102 2.70 7.37 -3.34
C ILE A 102 3.44 8.69 -3.09
N GLY A 103 3.15 9.38 -1.98
CA GLY A 103 3.81 10.65 -1.65
C GLY A 103 5.30 10.50 -1.35
N ARG A 104 5.71 9.39 -0.71
CA ARG A 104 7.08 9.11 -0.29
C ARG A 104 7.99 8.72 -1.45
N TYR A 105 7.48 7.96 -2.42
CA TYR A 105 8.25 7.37 -3.51
C TYR A 105 7.93 7.95 -4.89
N GLY A 106 6.96 8.87 -4.97
CA GLY A 106 6.47 9.42 -6.23
C GLY A 106 7.58 9.99 -7.12
N ASP A 107 8.46 10.82 -6.55
CA ASP A 107 9.56 11.45 -7.30
C ASP A 107 10.60 10.46 -7.86
N ARG A 108 10.52 9.18 -7.47
CA ARG A 108 11.44 8.11 -7.89
C ARG A 108 10.86 7.25 -9.03
N CYS A 109 9.62 7.47 -9.45
CA CYS A 109 9.00 6.69 -10.52
C CYS A 109 7.97 7.48 -11.34
N ASP A 110 7.71 7.01 -12.55
CA ASP A 110 6.66 7.51 -13.45
C ASP A 110 5.27 6.97 -13.07
N GLY A 111 5.22 5.79 -12.46
CA GLY A 111 3.98 5.19 -12.00
C GLY A 111 4.15 4.02 -11.03
N PHE A 112 3.11 3.82 -10.23
CA PHE A 112 2.95 2.69 -9.32
C PHE A 112 2.07 1.65 -9.98
N PHE A 113 2.53 0.41 -10.07
CA PHE A 113 1.83 -0.69 -10.69
C PHE A 113 1.49 -1.75 -9.64
N GLY A 114 0.32 -2.35 -9.76
CA GLY A 114 -0.14 -3.37 -8.81
C GLY A 114 -0.90 -4.49 -9.49
N HIS A 115 -0.94 -5.65 -8.82
CA HIS A 115 -1.92 -6.69 -9.08
C HIS A 115 -3.10 -6.56 -8.12
N CYS A 116 -4.31 -6.32 -8.64
CA CYS A 116 -5.54 -6.21 -7.84
C CYS A 116 -6.60 -7.18 -8.38
N GLY A 117 -6.75 -8.34 -7.73
CA GLY A 117 -7.67 -9.39 -8.14
C GLY A 117 -9.00 -9.41 -7.38
N ASP A 118 -9.17 -8.55 -6.38
CA ASP A 118 -10.37 -8.53 -5.53
C ASP A 118 -11.00 -7.13 -5.45
N ASN A 119 -12.34 -7.11 -5.38
CA ASN A 119 -13.12 -5.87 -5.38
C ASN A 119 -12.89 -5.00 -4.15
N ARG A 120 -12.49 -5.59 -3.02
CA ARG A 120 -12.28 -4.87 -1.76
C ARG A 120 -11.01 -4.03 -1.84
N SER A 121 -9.91 -4.62 -2.31
CA SER A 121 -8.66 -3.91 -2.58
C SER A 121 -8.85 -2.85 -3.66
N TRP A 122 -9.61 -3.17 -4.73
CA TRP A 122 -9.88 -2.21 -5.80
C TRP A 122 -10.60 -0.95 -5.31
N ALA A 123 -11.63 -1.10 -4.47
CA ALA A 123 -12.36 0.04 -3.90
C ALA A 123 -11.46 1.00 -3.10
N VAL A 124 -10.36 0.49 -2.53
CA VAL A 124 -9.34 1.30 -1.85
C VAL A 124 -8.38 1.94 -2.85
N LEU A 125 -7.82 1.15 -3.76
CA LEU A 125 -6.79 1.59 -4.71
C LEU A 125 -7.35 2.63 -5.70
N ALA A 126 -8.59 2.49 -6.15
CA ALA A 126 -9.25 3.51 -6.97
C ALA A 126 -9.33 4.88 -6.23
N ARG A 127 -9.55 4.89 -4.91
CA ARG A 127 -9.55 6.11 -4.08
C ARG A 127 -8.14 6.68 -3.82
N ALA A 128 -7.11 5.88 -4.07
CA ALA A 128 -5.72 6.32 -4.10
C ALA A 128 -5.29 6.80 -5.51
N GLY A 129 -6.20 6.82 -6.48
CA GLY A 129 -5.93 7.29 -7.85
C GLY A 129 -5.38 6.22 -8.78
N PHE A 130 -5.52 4.94 -8.46
CA PHE A 130 -5.23 3.87 -9.41
C PHE A 130 -6.35 3.75 -10.45
N GLU A 131 -5.96 3.46 -11.69
CA GLU A 131 -6.83 3.17 -12.82
C GLU A 131 -6.56 1.74 -13.36
N PRO A 132 -7.56 1.07 -13.96
CA PRO A 132 -7.34 -0.21 -14.61
C PRO A 132 -6.47 -0.05 -15.85
N THR A 133 -5.68 -1.09 -16.15
CA THR A 133 -4.99 -1.21 -17.44
C THR A 133 -5.78 -2.12 -18.38
N PRO A 134 -5.44 -2.20 -19.68
CA PRO A 134 -5.99 -3.21 -20.59
C PRO A 134 -5.70 -4.66 -20.17
N HIS A 135 -4.81 -4.90 -19.22
CA HIS A 135 -4.45 -6.24 -18.74
C HIS A 135 -5.25 -6.60 -17.49
N PRO A 136 -5.91 -7.78 -17.45
CA PRO A 136 -6.71 -8.19 -16.30
C PRO A 136 -5.96 -8.11 -14.97
N ASN A 137 -6.63 -7.58 -13.95
CA ASN A 137 -6.10 -7.39 -12.60
C ASN A 137 -4.84 -6.52 -12.50
N ARG A 138 -4.38 -5.89 -13.59
CA ARG A 138 -3.26 -4.94 -13.55
C ARG A 138 -3.81 -3.53 -13.46
N ILE A 139 -3.33 -2.80 -12.47
CA ILE A 139 -3.72 -1.42 -12.17
C ILE A 139 -2.49 -0.53 -12.15
N VAL A 140 -2.69 0.76 -12.39
CA VAL A 140 -1.61 1.75 -12.40
C VAL A 140 -2.05 3.06 -11.76
N HIS A 141 -1.17 3.70 -11.01
CA HIS A 141 -1.27 5.10 -10.64
C HIS A 141 -0.12 5.84 -11.33
N TRP A 142 -0.44 6.72 -12.28
CA TRP A 142 0.57 7.58 -12.92
C TRP A 142 0.91 8.74 -11.99
N HIS A 143 2.16 8.81 -11.55
CA HIS A 143 2.56 9.84 -10.59
C HIS A 143 2.58 11.24 -11.23
N ARG A 144 2.86 11.30 -12.53
CA ARG A 144 2.88 12.52 -13.34
C ARG A 144 2.21 12.31 -14.69
N PRO A 145 1.78 13.38 -15.39
CA PRO A 145 1.33 13.27 -16.77
C PRO A 145 2.46 12.73 -17.67
N LEU A 146 2.13 11.74 -18.49
CA LEU A 146 3.06 11.08 -19.41
C LEU A 146 2.41 10.94 -20.80
N PRO A 147 3.19 11.04 -21.89
CA PRO A 147 2.72 10.71 -23.23
C PRO A 147 2.20 9.27 -23.32
N ALA A 148 1.24 9.03 -24.22
CA ALA A 148 0.63 7.70 -24.39
C ALA A 148 1.66 6.61 -24.74
N GLU A 149 2.62 6.92 -25.61
CA GLU A 149 3.72 6.02 -25.98
C GLU A 149 4.54 5.60 -24.75
N ARG A 150 4.84 6.55 -23.87
CA ARG A 150 5.57 6.29 -22.62
C ARG A 150 4.78 5.41 -21.68
N LYS A 151 3.48 5.68 -21.48
CA LYS A 151 2.60 4.83 -20.66
C LYS A 151 2.57 3.38 -21.18
N GLN A 152 2.47 3.22 -22.50
CA GLN A 152 2.48 1.89 -23.13
C GLN A 152 3.81 1.18 -22.92
N ALA A 153 4.94 1.87 -23.10
CA ALA A 153 6.27 1.29 -22.90
C ALA A 153 6.50 0.84 -21.45
N LEU A 154 6.08 1.63 -20.46
CA LEU A 154 6.17 1.26 -19.03
C LEU A 154 5.28 0.06 -18.71
N LEU A 155 4.05 0.04 -19.23
CA LEU A 155 3.14 -1.08 -19.04
C LEU A 155 3.72 -2.39 -19.61
N GLN A 156 4.25 -2.38 -20.83
CA GLN A 156 4.88 -3.56 -21.43
C GLN A 156 6.08 -4.05 -20.60
N ARG A 157 6.89 -3.14 -20.06
CA ARG A 157 8.01 -3.49 -19.18
C ARG A 157 7.55 -4.17 -17.90
N VAL A 158 6.54 -3.61 -17.24
CA VAL A 158 6.00 -4.16 -15.99
C VAL A 158 5.40 -5.55 -16.21
N LEU A 159 4.73 -5.77 -17.34
CA LEU A 159 4.19 -7.09 -17.68
C LEU A 159 5.28 -8.14 -17.89
N ALA A 160 6.46 -7.75 -18.37
CA ALA A 160 7.60 -8.65 -18.51
C ALA A 160 8.15 -9.15 -17.17
N PHE A 161 7.87 -8.48 -16.05
CA PHE A 161 8.22 -8.96 -14.70
C PHE A 161 7.30 -10.07 -14.20
N GLY A 162 6.14 -10.31 -14.84
CA GLY A 162 5.21 -11.38 -14.50
C GLY A 162 4.20 -11.01 -13.40
N ILE A 163 3.92 -11.97 -12.50
CA ILE A 163 3.13 -11.72 -11.29
C ILE A 163 4.10 -11.30 -10.20
N PHE A 164 3.81 -10.16 -9.59
CA PHE A 164 4.53 -9.55 -8.48
C PHE A 164 3.53 -9.19 -7.37
#